data_AF-A0A1G1SYW2-F1
#
_entry.id   AF-A0A1G1SYW2-F1
#
_cell.length_a   1.000
_cell.length_b   1.000
_cell.length_c   1.000
_cell.angle_alpha   90.00
_cell.angle_beta   90.00
_cell.angle_gamma   90.00
#
_symmetry.space_group_name_H-M   'P 1'
#
loop_
_entity.id
_entity.type
_entity.pdbx_description
1 polymer ?
#
loop_
_entity_poly.entity_id
_entity_poly.type
_entity_poly.pdbx_seq_one_letter_code
_entity_poly.pdbx_strand_id
1 'polypeptide(L)'
;MALLLAGGFGPAPAWAQKYRTAAGIRAGGGNYGLTVQQLVLPKTTLEGLALLSPRERSATVLAERHFGILGPSLNYYFGAGAHVGSHKDDGSFWGLDGIVGAEYKIPFARVVLAVDFKPTIEFNSDDWNRFPTAFSVRYIIVKQKSEGIKGLFDKIKTKIKGPNSD
;
A
#
# COMPACT_ATOMS: atom_id res chain seq x y z
N MET A 1 5.89 56.03 -7.76
CA MET A 1 4.78 55.10 -7.42
C MET A 1 4.56 54.27 -8.68
N ALA A 2 4.88 52.99 -8.79
CA ALA A 2 4.61 51.89 -7.87
C ALA A 2 5.74 50.85 -7.87
N LEU A 3 5.93 50.27 -6.68
CA LEU A 3 6.72 49.08 -6.37
C LEU A 3 5.74 47.89 -6.40
N LEU A 4 5.98 46.85 -7.19
CA LEU A 4 5.29 45.58 -7.05
C LEU A 4 6.32 44.45 -6.95
N LEU A 5 6.50 44.01 -5.72
CA LEU A 5 7.38 42.94 -5.28
C LEU A 5 6.87 41.60 -5.83
N ALA A 6 7.81 40.84 -6.38
CA ALA A 6 7.63 39.43 -6.73
C ALA A 6 7.31 38.60 -5.47
N GLY A 7 6.07 38.13 -5.37
CA GLY A 7 5.63 37.16 -4.37
C GLY A 7 5.46 35.79 -5.00
N GLY A 8 6.57 35.07 -5.23
CA GLY A 8 6.52 33.68 -5.70
C GLY A 8 5.98 32.75 -4.61
N PHE A 9 4.72 32.33 -4.73
CA PHE A 9 4.14 31.27 -3.93
C PHE A 9 4.55 29.91 -4.52
N GLY A 10 5.80 29.53 -4.30
CA GLY A 10 6.25 28.16 -4.58
C GLY A 10 5.68 27.22 -3.50
N PRO A 11 5.01 26.10 -3.85
CA PRO A 11 4.63 25.12 -2.84
C PRO A 11 5.91 24.59 -2.20
N ALA A 12 6.13 24.90 -0.93
CA ALA A 12 7.20 24.31 -0.15
C ALA A 12 7.10 22.78 -0.27
N PRO A 13 8.21 22.07 -0.54
CA PRO A 13 8.19 20.62 -0.53
C PRO A 13 7.93 20.21 0.92
N ALA A 14 6.67 19.97 1.24
CA ALA A 14 6.30 19.30 2.47
C ALA A 14 7.07 17.98 2.47
N TRP A 15 8.07 17.88 3.35
CA TRP A 15 8.72 16.62 3.69
C TRP A 15 7.69 15.78 4.43
N ALA A 16 6.70 15.30 3.69
CA ALA A 16 5.75 14.30 4.12
C ALA A 16 6.59 13.16 4.67
N GLN A 17 6.40 12.87 5.96
CA GLN A 17 7.06 11.79 6.68
C GLN A 17 7.08 10.56 5.77
N LYS A 18 8.26 10.23 5.19
CA LYS A 18 8.41 9.21 4.16
C LYS A 18 8.21 7.83 4.78
N TYR A 19 6.95 7.40 4.86
CA TYR A 19 6.55 6.03 5.14
C TYR A 19 7.06 5.16 4.00
N ARG A 20 7.98 4.23 4.28
CA ARG A 20 8.55 3.39 3.23
C ARG A 20 7.87 2.04 3.16
N THR A 21 7.57 1.44 4.32
CA THR A 21 6.89 0.16 4.44
C THR A 21 6.05 0.15 5.71
N ALA A 22 4.78 -0.21 5.56
CA ALA A 22 3.86 -0.54 6.65
C ALA A 22 3.37 -1.96 6.44
N ALA A 23 3.16 -2.69 7.54
CA ALA A 23 2.56 -4.01 7.48
C ALA A 23 1.56 -4.17 8.61
N GLY A 24 0.57 -5.01 8.41
CA GLY A 24 -0.40 -5.27 9.44
C GLY A 24 -1.43 -6.29 9.05
N ILE A 25 -2.55 -6.21 9.76
CA ILE A 25 -3.64 -7.15 9.64
C ILE A 25 -4.85 -6.43 9.06
N ARG A 26 -5.60 -7.16 8.25
CA ARG A 26 -6.84 -6.72 7.62
C ARG A 26 -7.91 -7.74 7.95
N ALA A 27 -9.03 -7.28 8.45
CA ALA A 27 -10.18 -8.13 8.76
C ALA A 27 -11.44 -7.52 8.18
N GLY A 28 -12.26 -8.31 7.50
CA GLY A 28 -13.49 -7.84 6.87
C GLY A 28 -14.36 -8.99 6.39
N GLY A 29 -15.68 -8.90 6.62
CA GLY A 29 -16.66 -9.88 6.13
C GLY A 29 -16.38 -11.34 6.53
N GLY A 30 -15.80 -11.57 7.72
CA GLY A 30 -15.46 -12.91 8.21
C GLY A 30 -14.10 -13.48 7.75
N ASN A 31 -13.35 -12.73 6.94
CA ASN A 31 -12.02 -13.13 6.46
C ASN A 31 -10.92 -12.35 7.18
N TYR A 32 -9.78 -13.03 7.40
CA TYR A 32 -8.58 -12.44 7.96
C TYR A 32 -7.49 -12.44 6.90
N GLY A 33 -6.74 -11.36 6.85
CA GLY A 33 -5.63 -11.21 5.93
C GLY A 33 -4.50 -10.39 6.52
N LEU A 34 -3.36 -10.51 5.87
CA LEU A 34 -2.20 -9.67 6.11
C LEU A 34 -2.13 -8.64 5.00
N THR A 35 -1.73 -7.43 5.36
CA THR A 35 -1.52 -6.32 4.43
C THR A 35 -0.09 -5.83 4.58
N VAL A 36 0.59 -5.61 3.45
CA VAL A 36 1.91 -5.00 3.40
C VAL A 36 1.89 -3.90 2.36
N GLN A 37 2.11 -2.67 2.80
CA GLN A 37 2.07 -1.48 1.96
C GLN A 37 3.46 -0.88 1.84
N GLN A 38 3.90 -0.62 0.62
CA GLN A 38 5.21 -0.05 0.30
C GLN A 38 5.05 1.21 -0.56
N LEU A 39 5.67 2.32 -0.13
CA LEU A 39 5.66 3.56 -0.91
C LEU A 39 6.63 3.44 -2.09
N VAL A 40 6.10 3.57 -3.32
CA VAL A 40 6.86 3.49 -4.57
C VAL A 40 7.12 4.86 -5.17
N LEU A 41 6.13 5.76 -5.12
CA LEU A 41 6.19 7.11 -5.69
C LEU A 41 5.64 8.13 -4.69
N PRO A 42 5.89 9.44 -4.88
CA PRO A 42 5.24 10.48 -4.09
C PRO A 42 3.71 10.35 -4.24
N LYS A 43 3.01 10.02 -3.14
CA LYS A 43 1.55 9.78 -3.07
C LYS A 43 1.04 8.48 -3.67
N THR A 44 1.91 7.56 -4.12
CA THR A 44 1.48 6.24 -4.62
C THR A 44 2.17 5.12 -3.85
N THR A 45 1.38 4.20 -3.33
CA THR A 45 1.82 3.01 -2.61
C THR A 45 1.44 1.76 -3.39
N LEU A 46 2.25 0.73 -3.26
CA LEU A 46 1.94 -0.61 -3.69
C LEU A 46 1.56 -1.41 -2.44
N GLU A 47 0.37 -1.98 -2.40
CA GLU A 47 -0.11 -2.84 -1.33
C GLU A 47 -0.19 -4.29 -1.80
N GLY A 48 0.38 -5.20 -1.02
CA GLY A 48 0.14 -6.63 -1.12
C GLY A 48 -0.80 -7.08 0.00
N LEU A 49 -1.90 -7.74 -0.36
CA LEU A 49 -2.80 -8.39 0.57
C LEU A 49 -2.67 -9.90 0.44
N ALA A 50 -2.60 -10.60 1.56
CA ALA A 50 -2.72 -12.05 1.61
C ALA A 50 -3.95 -12.38 2.45
N LEU A 51 -5.01 -12.85 1.82
CA LEU A 51 -6.26 -13.25 2.47
C LEU A 51 -6.24 -14.76 2.71
N LEU A 52 -6.49 -15.14 3.96
CA LEU A 52 -6.50 -16.52 4.41
C LEU A 52 -7.86 -16.79 5.04
N SER A 53 -8.65 -17.62 4.38
CA SER A 53 -9.92 -18.12 4.88
C SER A 53 -9.85 -19.66 5.02
N PRO A 54 -10.70 -20.29 5.85
CA PRO A 54 -10.71 -21.75 5.97
C PRO A 54 -10.91 -22.49 4.64
N ARG A 55 -11.65 -21.87 3.71
CA ARG A 55 -12.01 -22.41 2.38
C ARG A 55 -11.18 -21.88 1.23
N GLU A 56 -10.61 -20.68 1.34
CA GLU A 56 -9.94 -19.99 0.23
C GLU A 56 -8.65 -19.30 0.68
N ARG A 57 -7.66 -19.27 -0.21
CA ARG A 57 -6.46 -18.46 -0.03
C ARG A 57 -6.29 -17.60 -1.27
N SER A 58 -6.12 -16.30 -1.08
CA SER A 58 -5.87 -15.38 -2.17
C SER A 58 -4.78 -14.38 -1.84
N ALA A 59 -4.07 -13.97 -2.88
CA ALA A 59 -3.09 -12.92 -2.85
C ALA A 59 -3.57 -11.81 -3.79
N THR A 60 -3.60 -10.58 -3.29
CA THR A 60 -3.96 -9.39 -4.05
C THR A 60 -2.76 -8.45 -4.10
N VAL A 61 -2.55 -7.81 -5.24
CA VAL A 61 -1.63 -6.68 -5.39
C VAL A 61 -2.41 -5.48 -5.87
N LEU A 62 -2.30 -4.36 -5.15
CA LEU A 62 -3.02 -3.11 -5.40
C LEU A 62 -2.03 -1.96 -5.53
N ALA A 63 -2.24 -1.10 -6.52
CA ALA A 63 -1.59 0.20 -6.61
C ALA A 63 -2.56 1.27 -6.11
N GLU A 64 -2.18 1.98 -5.06
CA GLU A 64 -3.06 2.92 -4.37
C GLU A 64 -2.47 4.32 -4.39
N ARG A 65 -3.35 5.31 -4.56
CA ARG A 65 -3.00 6.72 -4.55
C ARG A 65 -3.65 7.41 -3.36
N HIS A 66 -2.83 8.15 -2.62
CA HIS A 66 -3.19 8.76 -1.34
C HIS A 66 -3.38 10.27 -1.48
N PHE A 67 -4.44 10.78 -0.87
CA PHE A 67 -4.83 12.19 -0.88
C PHE A 67 -5.17 12.62 0.55
N GLY A 68 -4.59 13.72 1.03
CA GLY A 68 -4.90 14.26 2.36
C GLY A 68 -6.16 15.12 2.31
N ILE A 69 -7.12 14.87 3.22
CA ILE A 69 -8.31 15.73 3.39
C ILE A 69 -8.08 16.74 4.51
N LEU A 70 -7.63 16.26 5.67
CA LEU A 70 -7.49 17.04 6.90
C LEU A 70 -6.09 16.82 7.50
N GLY A 71 -5.10 17.43 6.86
CA GLY A 71 -3.71 17.37 7.29
C GLY A 71 -3.06 15.99 7.13
N PRO A 72 -1.90 15.74 7.76
CA PRO A 72 -1.16 14.48 7.61
C PRO A 72 -1.81 13.27 8.30
N SER A 73 -2.76 13.51 9.21
CA SER A 73 -3.40 12.46 10.02
C SER A 73 -4.54 11.75 9.32
N LEU A 74 -5.40 12.44 8.56
CA LEU A 74 -6.52 11.81 7.84
C LEU A 74 -6.32 11.91 6.33
N ASN A 75 -6.08 10.76 5.70
CA ASN A 75 -5.97 10.65 4.25
C ASN A 75 -7.04 9.70 3.72
N TYR A 76 -7.41 9.86 2.47
CA TYR A 76 -8.15 8.86 1.71
C TYR A 76 -7.27 8.32 0.62
N TYR A 77 -7.55 7.09 0.22
CA TYR A 77 -6.85 6.45 -0.85
C TYR A 77 -7.84 5.75 -1.76
N PHE A 78 -7.46 5.67 -3.02
CA PHE A 78 -8.13 4.81 -3.98
C PHE A 78 -7.07 4.14 -4.84
N GLY A 79 -7.38 2.94 -5.28
CA GLY A 79 -6.45 2.11 -6.00
C GLY A 79 -7.18 1.10 -6.86
N ALA A 80 -6.38 0.45 -7.69
CA ALA A 80 -6.81 -0.68 -8.48
C ALA A 80 -5.70 -1.71 -8.49
N GLY A 81 -6.08 -2.96 -8.71
CA GLY A 81 -5.16 -4.07 -8.69
C GLY A 81 -5.82 -5.35 -9.17
N ALA A 82 -5.13 -6.44 -8.92
CA ALA A 82 -5.57 -7.77 -9.29
C ALA A 82 -5.33 -8.73 -8.14
N HIS A 83 -6.19 -9.73 -8.03
CA HIS A 83 -5.97 -10.84 -7.13
C HIS A 83 -5.88 -12.15 -7.90
N VAL A 84 -5.15 -13.08 -7.30
CA VAL A 84 -5.08 -14.47 -7.70
C VAL A 84 -5.25 -15.31 -6.46
N GLY A 85 -6.06 -16.36 -6.53
CA GLY A 85 -6.28 -17.26 -5.43
C GLY A 85 -6.47 -18.68 -5.91
N SER A 86 -6.54 -19.59 -4.96
CA SER A 86 -6.86 -20.98 -5.22
C SER A 86 -7.88 -21.45 -4.22
N HIS A 87 -8.97 -22.01 -4.74
CA HIS A 87 -9.93 -22.77 -3.97
C HIS A 87 -9.40 -24.20 -3.82
N LYS A 88 -9.59 -24.80 -2.64
CA LYS A 88 -9.18 -26.20 -2.40
C LYS A 88 -9.95 -27.18 -3.28
N ASP A 89 -11.16 -26.82 -3.72
CA ASP A 89 -12.09 -27.71 -4.39
C ASP A 89 -12.21 -27.44 -5.91
N ASP A 90 -12.07 -26.19 -6.39
CA ASP A 90 -12.41 -25.79 -7.78
C ASP A 90 -11.26 -25.16 -8.62
N GLY A 91 -10.04 -25.07 -8.09
CA GLY A 91 -8.86 -24.60 -8.85
C GLY A 91 -8.51 -23.13 -8.64
N SER A 92 -7.76 -22.54 -9.58
CA SER A 92 -7.19 -21.19 -9.47
C SER A 92 -8.13 -20.13 -10.03
N PHE A 93 -8.42 -19.09 -9.26
CA PHE A 93 -9.22 -17.94 -9.68
C PHE A 93 -8.38 -16.67 -9.73
N TRP A 94 -8.78 -15.73 -10.58
CA TRP A 94 -8.14 -14.42 -10.67
C TRP A 94 -9.17 -13.37 -11.06
N GLY A 95 -8.92 -12.13 -10.65
CA GLY A 95 -9.84 -11.03 -10.90
C GLY A 95 -9.19 -9.68 -10.71
N LEU A 96 -9.96 -8.64 -11.00
CA LEU A 96 -9.54 -7.25 -10.79
C LEU A 96 -10.26 -6.69 -9.57
N ASP A 97 -9.49 -5.94 -8.79
CA ASP A 97 -9.94 -5.33 -7.55
C ASP A 97 -9.80 -3.82 -7.65
N GLY A 98 -10.88 -3.09 -7.44
CA GLY A 98 -10.81 -1.70 -7.04
C GLY A 98 -10.71 -1.62 -5.52
N ILE A 99 -10.07 -0.58 -5.00
CA ILE A 99 -10.08 -0.27 -3.57
C ILE A 99 -10.30 1.22 -3.37
N VAL A 100 -11.12 1.58 -2.40
CA VAL A 100 -11.28 2.96 -1.94
C VAL A 100 -11.43 2.95 -0.44
N GLY A 101 -10.68 3.79 0.26
CA GLY A 101 -10.65 3.78 1.71
C GLY A 101 -10.21 5.09 2.31
N ALA A 102 -10.43 5.20 3.62
CA ALA A 102 -9.90 6.26 4.45
C ALA A 102 -8.88 5.67 5.41
N GLU A 103 -7.74 6.33 5.56
CA GLU A 103 -6.70 6.01 6.53
C GLU A 103 -6.51 7.14 7.54
N TYR A 104 -6.43 6.75 8.81
CA TYR A 104 -6.11 7.59 9.94
C TYR A 104 -4.76 7.18 10.52
N LYS A 105 -3.78 8.07 10.36
CA LYS A 105 -2.42 7.90 10.86
C LYS A 105 -2.33 8.46 12.28
N ILE A 106 -1.92 7.60 13.22
CA ILE A 106 -1.64 7.96 14.60
C ILE A 106 -0.12 8.19 14.74
N PRO A 107 0.38 9.43 14.62
CA PRO A 107 1.80 9.72 14.55
C PRO A 107 2.57 9.30 15.82
N PHE A 108 1.92 9.32 16.99
CA PHE A 108 2.50 8.91 18.26
C PHE A 108 2.78 7.40 18.32
N ALA A 109 1.82 6.58 17.88
CA ALA A 109 1.89 5.12 17.98
C ALA A 109 2.53 4.45 16.74
N ARG A 110 2.80 5.20 15.65
CA ARG A 110 3.22 4.64 14.35
C ARG A 110 2.24 3.60 13.80
N VAL A 111 0.98 3.72 14.18
CA VAL A 111 -0.14 2.88 13.74
C VAL A 111 -0.96 3.67 12.73
N VAL A 112 -1.41 2.99 11.69
CA VAL A 112 -2.36 3.47 10.70
C VAL A 112 -3.59 2.60 10.79
N LEU A 113 -4.72 3.23 11.08
CA LEU A 113 -6.02 2.60 11.01
C LEU A 113 -6.59 2.91 9.64
N ALA A 114 -7.01 1.92 8.88
CA ALA A 114 -7.63 2.13 7.59
C ALA A 114 -8.96 1.40 7.52
N VAL A 115 -9.96 2.10 6.99
CA VAL A 115 -11.26 1.54 6.67
C VAL A 115 -11.37 1.62 5.18
N ASP A 116 -11.54 0.49 4.52
CA ASP A 116 -11.57 0.46 3.08
C ASP A 116 -12.59 -0.50 2.52
N PHE A 117 -12.98 -0.19 1.30
CA PHE A 117 -14.03 -0.83 0.54
C PHE A 117 -13.39 -1.32 -0.75
N LYS A 118 -13.38 -2.64 -0.93
CA LYS A 118 -12.75 -3.29 -2.08
C LYS A 118 -13.83 -3.85 -3.02
N PRO A 119 -14.34 -3.07 -3.99
CA PRO A 119 -15.18 -3.63 -5.04
C PRO A 119 -14.36 -4.58 -5.90
N THR A 120 -14.70 -5.86 -5.86
CA THR A 120 -14.07 -6.90 -6.67
C THR A 120 -14.94 -7.22 -7.87
N ILE A 121 -14.33 -7.25 -9.05
CA ILE A 121 -14.95 -7.80 -10.26
C ILE A 121 -14.25 -9.13 -10.51
N GLU A 122 -14.92 -10.22 -10.14
CA GLU A 122 -14.47 -11.58 -10.42
C GLU A 122 -15.10 -12.01 -11.74
N PHE A 123 -14.26 -12.48 -12.67
CA PHE A 123 -14.74 -13.12 -13.89
C PHE A 123 -14.68 -14.63 -13.62
N ASN A 124 -15.80 -15.33 -13.85
CA ASN A 124 -15.95 -16.79 -13.73
C ASN A 124 -16.37 -17.36 -12.33
N SER A 125 -17.20 -16.63 -11.57
CA SER A 125 -17.95 -17.13 -10.40
C SER A 125 -19.30 -16.42 -10.26
N ASP A 126 -20.33 -17.14 -9.79
CA ASP A 126 -21.75 -16.75 -9.77
C ASP A 126 -22.15 -15.80 -8.61
N ASP A 127 -21.21 -15.41 -7.74
CA ASP A 127 -21.48 -14.56 -6.57
C ASP A 127 -21.27 -13.07 -6.89
N TRP A 128 -22.29 -12.50 -7.52
CA TRP A 128 -22.37 -11.09 -7.88
C TRP A 128 -22.53 -10.21 -6.62
N ASN A 129 -21.49 -9.44 -6.29
CA ASN A 129 -21.37 -8.48 -5.18
C ASN A 129 -21.04 -9.05 -3.78
N ARG A 130 -19.79 -9.48 -3.59
CA ARG A 130 -19.16 -9.36 -2.29
C ARG A 130 -18.63 -7.94 -2.16
N PHE A 131 -19.25 -7.14 -1.30
CA PHE A 131 -18.79 -5.81 -0.90
C PHE A 131 -18.06 -5.89 0.46
N PRO A 132 -16.86 -6.49 0.55
CA PRO A 132 -16.16 -6.61 1.82
C PRO A 132 -15.62 -5.23 2.23
N THR A 133 -16.40 -4.50 3.02
CA THR A 133 -15.83 -3.48 3.89
C THR A 133 -14.82 -4.17 4.81
N ALA A 134 -13.59 -3.72 4.78
CA ALA A 134 -12.52 -4.25 5.60
C ALA A 134 -11.93 -3.15 6.47
N PHE A 135 -11.57 -3.55 7.68
CA PHE A 135 -10.79 -2.74 8.59
C PHE A 135 -9.37 -3.28 8.63
N SER A 136 -8.41 -2.39 8.45
CA SER A 136 -6.99 -2.70 8.42
C SER A 136 -6.27 -1.91 9.51
N VAL A 137 -5.46 -2.60 10.31
CA VAL A 137 -4.54 -1.97 11.26
C VAL A 137 -3.13 -2.24 10.79
N ARG A 138 -2.43 -1.19 10.36
CA ARG A 138 -1.06 -1.27 9.83
C ARG A 138 -0.08 -0.59 10.79
N TYR A 139 1.03 -1.25 11.05
CA TYR A 139 2.15 -0.70 11.81
C TYR A 139 3.26 -0.27 10.85
N ILE A 140 3.82 0.92 11.07
CA ILE A 140 4.91 1.45 10.25
C ILE A 140 6.24 0.89 10.77
N ILE A 141 6.84 -0.03 10.02
CA ILE A 141 8.07 -0.73 10.39
C ILE A 141 9.29 0.15 10.15
N VAL A 142 9.37 0.85 9.02
CA VAL A 142 10.59 1.56 8.59
C VAL A 142 10.33 3.06 8.46
N LYS A 143 10.95 3.86 9.35
CA LYS A 143 11.21 5.29 9.12
C LYS A 143 12.48 5.43 8.27
N GLN A 144 12.46 6.32 7.28
CA GLN A 144 13.51 6.46 6.28
C GLN A 144 14.92 6.66 6.88
N LYS A 145 15.79 5.64 6.78
CA LYS A 145 17.24 5.85 6.58
C LYS A 145 17.54 5.48 5.12
N SER A 146 18.22 6.39 4.43
CA SER A 146 18.48 6.36 2.99
C SER A 146 19.49 5.28 2.58
N GLU A 147 19.12 4.00 2.68
CA GLU A 147 19.89 2.88 2.09
C GLU A 147 18.93 1.92 1.38
N GLY A 148 18.14 2.46 0.46
CA GLY A 148 17.09 1.73 -0.20
C GLY A 148 17.50 1.15 -1.54
N ILE A 149 17.42 -0.19 -1.67
CA ILE A 149 17.52 -1.03 -2.88
C ILE A 149 18.83 -0.85 -3.66
N LYS A 150 19.24 0.38 -4.01
CA LYS A 150 20.61 0.71 -4.46
C LYS A 150 21.68 0.12 -3.57
N GLY A 151 21.55 0.20 -2.24
CA GLY A 151 22.52 -0.39 -1.31
C GLY A 151 22.56 -1.93 -1.34
N LEU A 152 21.43 -2.59 -1.62
CA LEU A 152 21.38 -4.05 -1.77
C LEU A 152 21.95 -4.48 -3.13
N PHE A 153 21.63 -3.74 -4.19
CA PHE A 153 22.19 -3.95 -5.53
C PHE A 153 23.69 -3.66 -5.58
N ASP A 154 24.19 -2.62 -4.91
CA ASP A 154 25.63 -2.35 -4.79
C ASP A 154 26.34 -3.45 -4.01
N LYS A 155 25.72 -3.95 -2.93
CA LYS A 155 26.29 -5.05 -2.13
C LYS A 155 26.31 -6.38 -2.90
N ILE A 156 25.33 -6.63 -3.76
CA ILE A 156 25.32 -7.78 -4.66
C ILE A 156 26.37 -7.60 -5.77
N LYS A 157 26.47 -6.39 -6.35
CA LYS A 157 27.44 -6.08 -7.41
C LYS A 157 28.89 -6.14 -6.92
N THR A 158 29.17 -5.67 -5.70
CA THR A 158 30.48 -5.82 -5.05
C THR A 158 30.78 -7.26 -4.63
N LYS A 159 29.77 -8.08 -4.32
CA LYS A 159 29.96 -9.50 -4.03
C LYS A 159 30.18 -10.35 -5.29
N ILE A 160 29.61 -9.95 -6.44
CA ILE A 160 29.81 -10.60 -7.74
C ILE A 160 31.13 -10.16 -8.39
N LYS A 161 31.57 -8.92 -8.18
CA LYS A 161 32.87 -8.42 -8.62
C LYS A 161 33.92 -8.74 -7.56
N GLY A 162 34.34 -10.01 -7.52
CA GLY A 162 35.28 -10.53 -6.52
C GLY A 162 36.58 -9.70 -6.40
N PRO A 163 37.28 -9.80 -5.26
CA PRO A 163 38.52 -9.08 -5.01
C PRO A 163 39.69 -9.79 -5.71
N ASN A 164 39.92 -9.47 -6.99
CA ASN A 164 41.27 -9.40 -7.59
C ASN A 164 41.21 -9.10 -9.08
N SER A 165 41.90 -8.02 -9.48
CA SER A 165 42.87 -8.04 -10.58
C SER A 165 43.54 -6.67 -10.62
N ASP A 166 44.46 -6.45 -9.66
CA ASP A 166 45.68 -5.68 -9.97
C ASP A 166 46.60 -6.56 -10.83
#